data_AF-A0A7J6QJ69-F1
#
_entry.id   AF-A0A7J6QJ69-F1
#
_cell.length_a   1.000
_cell.length_b   1.000
_cell.length_c   1.000
_cell.angle_alpha   90.00
_cell.angle_beta   90.00
_cell.angle_gamma   90.00
#
_symmetry.space_group_name_H-M   'P 1'
#
loop_
_entity.id
_entity.type
_entity.pdbx_description
1 polymer ?
#
loop_
_entity_poly.entity_id
_entity_poly.type
_entity_poly.pdbx_seq_one_letter_code
_entity_poly.pdbx_strand_id
1 'polypeptide(L)'
;MRSYYDTPSSASAYDYDYDYDSCPDAPPLYWIGEAWRLIESSKRKLERVVLAILDTGVNMKHPDLVDQFWRDPTTGSIGFNFVDNNTDVTDKHGHGTFCAGIAGAETNNSIGVAGVANVQLMILKWGDGAGARISNALRALDYALRMGATVSSHSYRFDNGSRVFEAAIAKADAVGHIVVTGAGNEAKDLDQNPVYPCSVARNVP
;
A
#
# COMPACT_ATOMS: atom_id res chain seq x y z
N MET A 1 -24.99 17.62 -36.71
CA MET A 1 -25.69 16.55 -35.96
C MET A 1 -24.95 16.37 -34.63
N ARG A 2 -25.64 16.60 -33.50
CA ARG A 2 -25.22 16.55 -32.06
C ARG A 2 -24.21 17.63 -31.61
N SER A 3 -24.60 18.76 -30.98
CA SER A 3 -25.22 19.05 -29.66
C SER A 3 -24.27 18.79 -28.47
N TYR A 4 -23.57 19.80 -27.95
CA TYR A 4 -24.01 20.74 -26.89
C TYR A 4 -24.71 20.06 -25.71
N TYR A 5 -23.98 19.96 -24.60
CA TYR A 5 -24.54 20.01 -23.25
C TYR A 5 -23.69 20.99 -22.43
N ASP A 6 -24.27 22.16 -22.24
CA ASP A 6 -24.02 23.04 -21.11
C ASP A 6 -24.54 22.39 -19.81
N THR A 7 -23.85 22.64 -18.70
CA THR A 7 -24.45 22.73 -17.37
C THR A 7 -23.84 23.93 -16.63
N PRO A 8 -24.64 24.86 -16.07
CA PRO A 8 -24.14 26.05 -15.39
C PRO A 8 -23.89 25.84 -13.88
N SER A 9 -22.93 26.63 -13.39
CA SER A 9 -22.61 27.11 -12.03
C SER A 9 -23.45 26.65 -10.82
N SER A 10 -22.79 26.08 -9.80
CA SER A 10 -22.36 26.82 -8.59
C SER A 10 -22.00 25.87 -7.44
N ALA A 11 -20.71 25.60 -7.26
CA ALA A 11 -20.08 25.29 -5.98
C ALA A 11 -18.58 25.53 -6.17
N SER A 12 -18.03 26.56 -5.52
CA SER A 12 -16.63 26.93 -5.61
C SER A 12 -15.76 25.85 -4.95
N ALA A 13 -15.30 24.88 -5.72
CA ALA A 13 -14.07 24.18 -5.41
C ALA A 13 -12.92 25.12 -5.77
N TYR A 14 -11.99 25.31 -4.84
CA TYR A 14 -10.79 26.10 -5.05
C TYR A 14 -10.04 25.56 -6.28
N ASP A 15 -10.07 26.36 -7.35
CA ASP A 15 -9.38 26.09 -8.60
C ASP A 15 -7.89 26.39 -8.37
N TYR A 16 -7.15 25.38 -7.93
CA TYR A 16 -5.70 25.41 -8.03
C TYR A 16 -5.35 24.98 -9.45
N ASP A 17 -5.45 25.93 -10.37
CA ASP A 17 -4.90 25.85 -11.72
C ASP A 17 -3.37 25.94 -11.58
N TYR A 18 -2.73 24.81 -11.22
CA TYR A 18 -1.28 24.71 -11.28
C TYR A 18 -0.89 24.58 -12.75
N ASP A 19 -0.31 25.65 -13.29
CA ASP A 19 0.38 25.66 -14.58
C ASP A 19 1.65 24.79 -14.48
N TYR A 20 1.46 23.48 -14.70
CA TYR A 20 2.49 22.43 -14.58
C TYR A 20 3.56 22.47 -15.68
N ASP A 21 3.41 23.32 -16.70
CA ASP A 21 4.42 23.51 -17.75
C ASP A 21 5.66 24.28 -17.26
N SER A 22 5.63 24.80 -16.02
CA SER A 22 6.70 25.64 -15.45
C SER A 22 7.80 24.89 -14.68
N CYS A 23 7.72 23.56 -14.53
CA CYS A 23 8.72 22.78 -13.77
C CYS A 23 9.42 21.73 -14.66
N PRO A 24 10.55 22.08 -15.31
CA PRO A 24 11.28 21.17 -16.21
C PRO A 24 11.92 19.95 -15.51
N ASP A 25 11.91 19.91 -14.17
CA ASP A 25 12.50 18.83 -13.35
C ASP A 25 11.47 18.09 -12.47
N ALA A 26 10.17 18.28 -12.70
CA ALA A 26 9.17 17.43 -12.04
C ALA A 26 9.37 15.98 -12.53
N PRO A 27 9.63 14.99 -11.65
CA PRO A 27 9.70 13.60 -12.07
C PRO A 27 8.40 13.29 -12.84
N PRO A 28 8.49 12.57 -13.98
CA PRO A 28 7.34 12.38 -14.85
C PRO A 28 6.17 11.90 -14.01
N LEU A 29 5.08 12.68 -14.01
CA LEU A 29 3.78 12.28 -13.47
C LEU A 29 3.61 10.81 -13.85
N TYR A 30 3.64 9.91 -12.86
CA TYR A 30 3.49 8.48 -13.09
C TYR A 30 2.32 8.33 -14.04
N TRP A 31 2.56 7.82 -15.25
CA TRP A 31 1.61 7.78 -16.37
C TRP A 31 0.44 6.83 -16.08
N ILE A 32 -0.15 6.91 -14.91
CA ILE A 32 -1.08 5.96 -14.34
C ILE A 32 -2.42 6.03 -15.07
N GLY A 33 -2.83 7.22 -15.49
CA GLY A 33 -3.98 7.39 -16.37
C GLY A 33 -3.77 6.75 -17.75
N GLU A 34 -2.55 6.81 -18.30
CA GLU A 34 -2.22 6.10 -19.55
C GLU A 34 -2.15 4.59 -19.31
N ALA A 35 -1.54 4.14 -18.21
CA ALA A 35 -1.44 2.73 -17.84
C ALA A 35 -2.83 2.10 -17.67
N TRP A 36 -3.76 2.78 -16.98
CA TRP A 36 -5.14 2.35 -16.86
C TRP A 36 -5.83 2.28 -18.22
N ARG A 37 -5.66 3.29 -19.09
CA ARG A 37 -6.21 3.26 -20.46
C ARG A 37 -5.66 2.09 -21.29
N LEU A 38 -4.38 1.79 -21.17
CA LEU A 38 -3.75 0.63 -21.84
C LEU A 38 -4.31 -0.69 -21.30
N ILE A 39 -4.47 -0.81 -19.99
CA ILE A 39 -5.05 -1.99 -19.35
C ILE A 39 -6.50 -2.20 -19.81
N GLU A 40 -7.33 -1.17 -19.77
CA GLU A 40 -8.73 -1.23 -20.21
C GLU A 40 -8.84 -1.58 -21.70
N SER A 41 -8.05 -0.93 -22.55
CA SER A 41 -8.05 -1.18 -23.99
C SER A 41 -7.54 -2.58 -24.37
N SER A 42 -6.68 -3.19 -23.53
CA SER A 42 -6.17 -4.54 -23.74
C SER A 42 -7.26 -5.62 -23.64
N LYS A 43 -8.41 -5.32 -23.02
CA LYS A 43 -9.50 -6.27 -22.73
C LYS A 43 -9.05 -7.53 -21.98
N ARG A 44 -7.88 -7.49 -21.32
CA ARG A 44 -7.39 -8.60 -20.50
C ARG A 44 -8.23 -8.69 -19.23
N LYS A 45 -8.59 -9.92 -18.85
CA LYS A 45 -9.13 -10.17 -17.52
C LYS A 45 -8.00 -9.99 -16.52
N LEU A 46 -8.13 -9.00 -15.63
CA LEU A 46 -7.21 -8.83 -14.51
C LEU A 46 -7.59 -9.79 -13.39
N GLU A 47 -6.60 -10.52 -12.89
CA GLU A 47 -6.72 -11.20 -11.61
C GLU A 47 -6.37 -10.21 -10.51
N ARG A 48 -7.17 -10.18 -9.44
CA ARG A 48 -6.86 -9.33 -8.29
C ARG A 48 -5.73 -9.98 -7.50
N VAL A 49 -4.60 -9.29 -7.47
CA VAL A 49 -3.44 -9.68 -6.67
C VAL A 49 -3.72 -9.35 -5.21
N VAL A 50 -3.40 -10.26 -4.30
CA VAL A 50 -3.47 -10.00 -2.86
C VAL A 50 -2.22 -9.22 -2.44
N LEU A 51 -2.42 -7.98 -2.01
CA LEU A 51 -1.39 -7.07 -1.50
C LEU A 51 -1.56 -6.93 0.01
N ALA A 52 -0.54 -7.34 0.77
CA ALA A 52 -0.51 -7.16 2.22
C ALA A 52 0.01 -5.77 2.59
N ILE A 53 -0.76 -5.01 3.38
CA ILE A 53 -0.36 -3.72 3.94
C ILE A 53 0.03 -3.95 5.40
N LEU A 54 1.33 -3.91 5.69
CA LEU A 54 1.85 -4.07 7.05
C LEU A 54 2.04 -2.68 7.68
N ASP A 55 1.03 -2.21 8.40
CA ASP A 55 1.01 -0.83 8.89
C ASP A 55 0.21 -0.67 10.21
N THR A 56 -0.34 0.51 10.47
CA THR A 56 -1.11 0.85 11.67
C THR A 56 -2.56 0.35 11.65
N GLY A 57 -2.97 -0.37 10.61
CA GLY A 57 -4.33 -0.85 10.38
C GLY A 57 -5.00 -0.17 9.19
N VAL A 58 -6.33 -0.21 9.15
CA VAL A 58 -7.12 0.58 8.19
C VAL A 58 -8.39 1.16 8.84
N ASN A 59 -8.92 2.25 8.31
CA ASN A 59 -10.32 2.60 8.50
C ASN A 59 -11.19 1.55 7.76
N MET A 60 -11.65 0.55 8.51
CA MET A 60 -12.37 -0.62 7.98
C MET A 60 -13.71 -0.30 7.30
N LYS A 61 -14.20 0.93 7.46
CA LYS A 61 -15.46 1.42 6.90
C LYS A 61 -15.25 2.55 5.89
N HIS A 62 -14.01 2.79 5.47
CA HIS A 62 -13.73 3.86 4.52
C HIS A 62 -14.45 3.55 3.19
N PRO A 63 -15.31 4.46 2.69
CA PRO A 63 -16.14 4.17 1.52
C PRO A 63 -15.32 3.84 0.28
N ASP A 64 -14.11 4.42 0.18
CA ASP A 64 -13.19 4.21 -0.95
C ASP A 64 -12.33 2.94 -0.86
N LEU A 65 -12.43 2.17 0.25
CA LEU A 65 -11.59 0.98 0.51
C LEU A 65 -12.39 -0.27 0.83
N VAL A 66 -13.64 -0.14 1.27
CA VAL A 66 -14.41 -1.25 1.86
C VAL A 66 -14.58 -2.45 0.91
N ASP A 67 -14.63 -2.20 -0.40
CA ASP A 67 -14.78 -3.21 -1.45
C ASP A 67 -13.44 -3.75 -1.98
N GLN A 68 -12.33 -3.18 -1.52
CA GLN A 68 -10.96 -3.54 -1.92
C GLN A 68 -10.32 -4.53 -0.94
N PHE A 69 -10.92 -4.77 0.22
CA PHE A 69 -10.33 -5.66 1.22
C PHE A 69 -10.31 -7.12 0.77
N TRP A 70 -9.15 -7.75 0.93
CA TRP A 70 -9.03 -9.20 0.99
C TRP A 70 -9.86 -9.73 2.16
N ARG A 71 -10.39 -10.94 2.05
CA ARG A 71 -11.09 -11.62 3.14
C ARG A 71 -10.54 -13.01 3.31
N ASP A 72 -10.21 -13.35 4.55
CA ASP A 72 -9.84 -14.70 4.94
C ASP A 72 -10.99 -15.66 4.59
N PRO A 73 -10.76 -16.72 3.81
CA PRO A 73 -11.81 -17.63 3.38
C PRO A 73 -12.41 -18.45 4.54
N THR A 74 -11.71 -18.54 5.66
CA THR A 74 -12.13 -19.27 6.86
C THR A 74 -12.87 -18.36 7.83
N THR A 75 -12.33 -17.17 8.10
CA THR A 75 -12.83 -16.29 9.18
C THR A 75 -13.64 -15.09 8.69
N GLY A 76 -13.51 -14.73 7.41
CA GLY A 76 -14.09 -13.53 6.83
C GLY A 76 -13.43 -12.22 7.29
N SER A 77 -12.39 -12.27 8.12
CA SER A 77 -11.63 -11.09 8.53
C SER A 77 -10.86 -10.51 7.35
N ILE A 78 -10.57 -9.21 7.41
CA ILE A 78 -9.80 -8.53 6.36
C ILE A 78 -8.28 -8.60 6.58
N GLY A 79 -7.86 -9.33 7.62
CA GLY A 79 -6.49 -9.42 8.08
C GLY A 79 -6.41 -9.65 9.59
N PHE A 80 -5.30 -9.22 10.20
CA PHE A 80 -4.98 -9.54 11.59
C PHE A 80 -4.23 -8.40 12.30
N ASN A 81 -4.54 -8.20 13.58
CA ASN A 81 -3.89 -7.25 14.48
C ASN A 81 -2.92 -8.00 15.40
N PHE A 82 -1.63 -7.76 15.18
CA PHE A 82 -0.52 -8.36 15.93
C PHE A 82 -0.16 -7.58 17.20
N VAL A 83 -0.69 -6.36 17.37
CA VAL A 83 -0.56 -5.58 18.61
C VAL A 83 -1.43 -6.22 19.69
N ASP A 84 -2.71 -6.46 19.40
CA ASP A 84 -3.70 -6.95 20.36
C ASP A 84 -4.08 -8.42 20.16
N ASN A 85 -3.48 -9.08 19.16
CA ASN A 85 -3.68 -10.49 18.83
C ASN A 85 -5.15 -10.86 18.55
N ASN A 86 -5.80 -10.09 17.69
CA ASN A 86 -7.19 -10.27 17.28
C ASN A 86 -7.40 -9.84 15.81
N THR A 87 -8.64 -9.77 15.34
CA THR A 87 -8.98 -9.36 13.96
C THR A 87 -9.43 -7.90 13.84
N ASP A 88 -9.37 -7.13 14.94
CA ASP A 88 -9.65 -5.69 14.91
C ASP A 88 -8.41 -4.94 14.40
N VAL A 89 -8.41 -4.67 13.10
CA VAL A 89 -7.35 -3.93 12.40
C VAL A 89 -7.67 -2.44 12.27
N THR A 90 -8.53 -1.90 13.14
CA THR A 90 -8.88 -0.47 13.12
C THR A 90 -7.63 0.40 13.23
N ASP A 91 -7.49 1.32 12.27
CA ASP A 91 -6.43 2.32 12.28
C ASP A 91 -6.78 3.46 13.22
N LYS A 92 -5.94 3.66 14.24
CA LYS A 92 -6.04 4.77 15.19
C LYS A 92 -5.02 5.89 14.91
N HIS A 93 -4.13 5.67 13.93
CA HIS A 93 -3.06 6.60 13.58
C HIS A 93 -3.30 7.26 12.22
N GLY A 94 -3.85 6.52 11.26
CA GLY A 94 -4.20 6.98 9.91
C GLY A 94 -3.17 6.63 8.83
N HIS A 95 -1.97 6.19 9.20
CA HIS A 95 -0.88 5.94 8.26
C HIS A 95 -1.14 4.72 7.37
N GLY A 96 -1.65 3.63 7.96
CA GLY A 96 -2.03 2.44 7.22
C GLY A 96 -3.20 2.67 6.27
N THR A 97 -4.18 3.47 6.69
CA THR A 97 -5.29 3.90 5.81
C THR A 97 -4.79 4.70 4.61
N PHE A 98 -3.85 5.62 4.83
CA PHE A 98 -3.25 6.41 3.76
C PHE A 98 -2.47 5.53 2.77
N CYS A 99 -1.64 4.61 3.27
CA CYS A 99 -0.89 3.67 2.42
C CYS A 99 -1.81 2.74 1.62
N ALA A 100 -2.90 2.25 2.24
CA ALA A 100 -3.91 1.43 1.57
C ALA A 100 -4.61 2.18 0.43
N GLY A 101 -4.93 3.46 0.64
CA GLY A 101 -5.52 4.34 -0.38
C GLY A 101 -4.63 4.52 -1.60
N ILE A 102 -3.34 4.83 -1.40
CA ILE A 102 -2.38 4.94 -2.51
C ILE A 102 -2.32 3.63 -3.29
N ALA A 103 -2.24 2.49 -2.59
CA ALA A 103 -2.05 1.20 -3.23
C ALA A 103 -3.27 0.77 -4.06
N GLY A 104 -4.48 0.93 -3.51
CA GLY A 104 -5.67 0.31 -4.09
C GLY A 104 -6.99 0.89 -3.60
N ALA A 105 -7.10 2.22 -3.46
CA ALA A 105 -8.42 2.85 -3.42
C ALA A 105 -9.21 2.51 -4.69
N GLU A 106 -10.54 2.38 -4.54
CA GLU A 106 -11.42 2.06 -5.65
C GLU A 106 -11.38 3.17 -6.71
N THR A 107 -11.28 2.77 -7.98
CA THR A 107 -11.23 3.72 -9.10
C THR A 107 -12.62 3.95 -9.69
N ASN A 108 -12.85 5.13 -10.27
CA ASN A 108 -14.08 5.46 -11.03
C ASN A 108 -15.39 5.41 -10.22
N ASN A 109 -15.32 5.58 -8.89
CA ASN A 109 -16.49 5.60 -7.99
C ASN A 109 -16.97 7.03 -7.63
N SER A 110 -16.35 8.07 -8.21
CA SER A 110 -16.67 9.50 -8.00
C SER A 110 -16.46 10.01 -6.56
N ILE A 111 -15.67 9.32 -5.75
CA ILE A 111 -15.30 9.76 -4.41
C ILE A 111 -13.78 9.68 -4.24
N GLY A 112 -13.24 10.42 -3.26
CA GLY A 112 -11.87 10.20 -2.78
C GLY A 112 -10.79 10.27 -3.86
N VAL A 113 -9.98 9.22 -3.94
CA VAL A 113 -8.78 9.13 -4.79
C VAL A 113 -8.79 7.83 -5.59
N ALA A 114 -7.98 7.74 -6.64
CA ALA A 114 -7.77 6.51 -7.38
C ALA A 114 -6.52 5.78 -6.90
N GLY A 115 -6.66 4.50 -6.54
CA GLY A 115 -5.53 3.63 -6.22
C GLY A 115 -4.66 3.32 -7.45
N VAL A 116 -3.44 2.89 -7.19
CA VAL A 116 -2.47 2.55 -8.25
C VAL A 116 -2.86 1.27 -9.00
N ALA A 117 -3.42 0.28 -8.30
CA ALA A 117 -3.65 -1.04 -8.85
C ALA A 117 -4.98 -1.66 -8.41
N ASN A 118 -5.51 -2.57 -9.24
CA ASN A 118 -6.66 -3.41 -8.89
C ASN A 118 -6.19 -4.60 -8.04
N VAL A 119 -6.29 -4.47 -6.72
CA VAL A 119 -5.75 -5.42 -5.73
C VAL A 119 -6.80 -5.85 -4.71
N GLN A 120 -6.48 -6.89 -3.94
CA GLN A 120 -7.16 -7.21 -2.69
C GLN A 120 -6.24 -6.88 -1.52
N LEU A 121 -6.66 -5.94 -0.69
CA LEU A 121 -5.86 -5.41 0.42
C LEU A 121 -6.00 -6.30 1.66
N MET A 122 -4.95 -7.02 2.01
CA MET A 122 -4.85 -7.75 3.28
C MET A 122 -4.24 -6.84 4.34
N ILE A 123 -4.98 -6.54 5.41
CA ILE A 123 -4.58 -5.52 6.38
C ILE A 123 -3.90 -6.16 7.58
N LEU A 124 -2.60 -5.90 7.75
CA LEU A 124 -1.81 -6.48 8.82
C LEU A 124 -1.34 -5.38 9.77
N LYS A 125 -2.12 -5.18 10.83
CA LYS A 125 -1.81 -4.19 11.86
C LYS A 125 -0.70 -4.71 12.76
N TRP A 126 0.52 -4.22 12.57
CA TRP A 126 1.67 -4.65 13.39
C TRP A 126 2.09 -3.60 14.43
N GLY A 127 1.68 -2.34 14.24
CA GLY A 127 1.91 -1.21 15.14
C GLY A 127 0.69 -0.29 15.25
N ASP A 128 0.80 0.74 16.09
CA ASP A 128 -0.27 1.71 16.34
C ASP A 128 0.22 3.17 16.38
N GLY A 129 1.47 3.41 15.96
CA GLY A 129 2.13 4.73 16.04
C GLY A 129 2.69 5.08 17.42
N ALA A 130 2.29 4.37 18.49
CA ALA A 130 2.80 4.54 19.84
C ALA A 130 3.76 3.41 20.26
N GLY A 131 3.71 2.26 19.59
CA GLY A 131 4.59 1.12 19.80
C GLY A 131 4.91 0.36 18.51
N ALA A 132 6.19 0.04 18.33
CA ALA A 132 6.71 -0.75 17.21
C ALA A 132 7.53 -1.93 17.74
N ARG A 133 7.12 -3.15 17.40
CA ARG A 133 7.88 -4.37 17.73
C ARG A 133 8.26 -5.11 16.47
N ILE A 134 9.56 -5.38 16.30
CA ILE A 134 10.07 -6.22 15.20
C ILE A 134 9.34 -7.56 15.16
N SER A 135 9.08 -8.17 16.32
CA SER A 135 8.36 -9.45 16.38
C SER A 135 6.96 -9.39 15.77
N ASN A 136 6.24 -8.27 15.91
CA ASN A 136 4.92 -8.11 15.30
C ASN A 136 5.04 -7.94 13.79
N ALA A 137 6.00 -7.13 13.32
CA ALA A 137 6.27 -6.96 11.90
C ALA A 137 6.65 -8.28 11.21
N LEU A 138 7.49 -9.10 11.84
CA LEU A 138 7.90 -10.41 11.31
C LEU A 138 6.74 -11.42 11.32
N ARG A 139 5.91 -11.44 12.38
CA ARG A 139 4.70 -12.27 12.43
C ARG A 139 3.68 -11.86 11.36
N ALA A 140 3.58 -10.57 11.08
CA ALA A 140 2.75 -10.06 10.00
C ALA A 140 3.25 -10.52 8.63
N LEU A 141 4.55 -10.40 8.34
CA LEU A 141 5.11 -10.90 7.08
C LEU A 141 4.88 -12.41 6.95
N ASP A 142 5.16 -13.19 7.99
CA ASP A 142 4.90 -14.63 7.98
C ASP A 142 3.42 -14.99 7.74
N TYR A 143 2.49 -14.21 8.29
CA TYR A 143 1.07 -14.36 8.00
C TYR A 143 0.74 -14.04 6.54
N ALA A 144 1.29 -12.95 5.97
CA ALA A 144 1.10 -12.60 4.57
C ALA A 144 1.53 -13.74 3.64
N LEU A 145 2.71 -14.33 3.89
CA LEU A 145 3.22 -15.48 3.13
C LEU A 145 2.29 -16.69 3.24
N ARG A 146 1.85 -17.03 4.47
CA ARG A 146 0.97 -18.18 4.70
C ARG A 146 -0.42 -18.02 4.09
N MET A 147 -0.94 -16.80 4.05
CA MET A 147 -2.27 -16.51 3.49
C MET A 147 -2.23 -16.24 1.98
N GLY A 148 -1.07 -16.39 1.34
CA GLY A 148 -0.94 -16.31 -0.12
C GLY A 148 -0.94 -14.89 -0.68
N ALA A 149 -0.56 -13.89 0.11
CA ALA A 149 -0.26 -12.58 -0.44
C ALA A 149 0.90 -12.69 -1.44
N THR A 150 0.81 -12.03 -2.59
CA THR A 150 1.88 -12.03 -3.61
C THR A 150 2.88 -10.92 -3.36
N VAL A 151 2.40 -9.80 -2.83
CA VAL A 151 3.19 -8.59 -2.56
C VAL A 151 2.89 -8.10 -1.14
N SER A 152 3.88 -7.51 -0.49
CA SER A 152 3.71 -6.81 0.78
C SER A 152 4.34 -5.43 0.75
N SER A 153 3.69 -4.48 1.42
CA SER A 153 4.15 -3.10 1.61
C SER A 153 4.54 -2.86 3.07
N HIS A 154 5.75 -2.35 3.27
CA HIS A 154 6.41 -2.17 4.56
C HIS A 154 6.85 -0.70 4.74
N SER A 155 5.91 0.15 5.13
CA SER A 155 6.14 1.59 5.33
C SER A 155 6.63 1.89 6.74
N TYR A 156 7.72 1.25 7.14
CA TYR A 156 8.34 1.42 8.46
C TYR A 156 9.83 1.12 8.42
N ARG A 157 10.52 1.50 9.49
CA ARG A 157 11.96 1.28 9.65
C ARG A 157 12.29 0.81 11.06
N PHE A 158 13.42 0.11 11.16
CA PHE A 158 14.11 -0.22 12.40
C PHE A 158 15.61 0.03 12.23
N ASP A 159 16.24 0.60 13.26
CA ASP A 159 17.70 0.77 13.29
C ASP A 159 18.44 -0.55 13.66
N ASN A 160 17.69 -1.62 13.99
CA ASN A 160 18.22 -2.92 14.37
C ASN A 160 17.44 -4.07 13.69
N GLY A 161 17.89 -5.32 13.90
CA GLY A 161 17.17 -6.50 13.41
C GLY A 161 17.66 -7.09 12.08
N SER A 162 18.85 -6.70 11.58
CA SER A 162 19.51 -7.23 10.38
C SER A 162 19.23 -8.72 10.09
N ARG A 163 19.76 -9.62 10.93
CA ARG A 163 19.68 -11.07 10.69
C ARG A 163 18.25 -11.61 10.65
N VAL A 164 17.34 -11.03 11.45
CA VAL A 164 15.95 -11.50 11.49
C VAL A 164 15.15 -11.00 10.29
N PHE A 165 15.43 -9.79 9.80
CA PHE A 165 14.86 -9.31 8.54
C PHE A 165 15.46 -10.01 7.33
N GLU A 166 16.76 -10.28 7.31
CA GLU A 166 17.43 -11.07 6.26
C GLU A 166 16.79 -12.47 6.14
N ALA A 167 16.63 -13.18 7.25
CA ALA A 167 15.98 -14.49 7.25
C ALA A 167 14.52 -14.43 6.77
N ALA A 168 13.78 -13.40 7.18
CA ALA A 168 12.38 -13.24 6.80
C ALA A 168 12.20 -12.88 5.33
N ILE A 169 13.07 -12.02 4.78
CA ILE A 169 13.05 -11.64 3.37
C ILE A 169 13.54 -12.80 2.49
N ALA A 170 14.57 -13.54 2.91
CA ALA A 170 14.98 -14.76 2.22
C ALA A 170 13.84 -15.81 2.17
N LYS A 171 13.03 -15.90 3.23
CA LYS A 171 11.83 -16.74 3.24
C LYS A 171 10.77 -16.26 2.25
N ALA A 172 10.57 -14.94 2.14
CA ALA A 172 9.63 -14.35 1.18
C ALA A 172 10.09 -14.60 -0.27
N ASP A 173 11.38 -14.37 -0.54
CA ASP A 173 12.01 -14.63 -1.84
C ASP A 173 11.89 -16.10 -2.27
N ALA A 174 12.15 -17.04 -1.35
CA ALA A 174 12.04 -18.48 -1.61
C ALA A 174 10.65 -18.96 -2.06
N VAL A 175 9.60 -18.15 -1.85
CA VAL A 175 8.23 -18.43 -2.30
C VAL A 175 7.74 -17.46 -3.38
N GLY A 176 8.64 -16.66 -3.95
CA GLY A 176 8.33 -15.69 -5.01
C GLY A 176 7.50 -14.49 -4.55
N HIS A 177 7.54 -14.17 -3.25
CA HIS A 177 6.82 -13.03 -2.69
C HIS A 177 7.64 -11.74 -2.79
N ILE A 178 7.02 -10.67 -3.30
CA ILE A 178 7.68 -9.36 -3.46
C ILE A 178 7.51 -8.53 -2.18
N VAL A 179 8.62 -8.12 -1.59
CA VAL A 179 8.65 -7.24 -0.41
C VAL A 179 9.03 -5.82 -0.83
N VAL A 180 8.13 -4.86 -0.64
CA VAL A 180 8.36 -3.43 -0.92
C VAL A 180 8.51 -2.68 0.39
N THR A 181 9.54 -1.83 0.52
CA THR A 181 9.86 -1.14 1.77
C THR A 181 10.36 0.27 1.53
N GLY A 182 10.02 1.19 2.44
CA GLY A 182 10.49 2.57 2.39
C GLY A 182 11.96 2.71 2.83
N ALA A 183 12.70 3.59 2.15
CA ALA A 183 14.11 3.87 2.48
C ALA A 183 14.29 4.58 3.84
N GLY A 184 13.23 5.20 4.37
CA GLY A 184 13.29 6.07 5.55
C GLY A 184 13.32 7.55 5.18
N ASN A 185 13.14 8.40 6.20
CA ASN A 185 12.92 9.84 6.05
C ASN A 185 14.02 10.68 6.71
N GLU A 186 15.12 10.06 7.16
CA GLU A 186 16.15 10.75 7.97
C GLU A 186 17.34 11.27 7.18
N ALA A 187 17.25 11.26 5.85
CA ALA A 187 18.33 11.69 4.96
C ALA A 187 19.68 10.99 5.27
N LYS A 188 19.62 9.70 5.62
CA LYS A 188 20.79 8.87 5.88
C LYS A 188 21.32 8.24 4.59
N ASP A 189 22.64 8.21 4.45
CA ASP A 189 23.31 7.28 3.54
C ASP A 189 23.17 5.86 4.09
N LEU A 190 22.30 5.07 3.46
CA LEU A 190 22.03 3.69 3.89
C LEU A 190 23.21 2.77 3.60
N ASP A 191 24.12 3.11 2.68
CA ASP A 191 25.34 2.32 2.40
C ASP A 191 26.26 2.30 3.62
N GLN A 192 26.28 3.40 4.36
CA GLN A 192 27.06 3.55 5.58
C GLN A 192 26.25 3.27 6.86
N ASN A 193 24.94 3.57 6.85
CA ASN A 193 24.06 3.52 8.02
C ASN A 193 22.81 2.71 7.71
N PRO A 194 22.92 1.36 7.63
CA PRO A 194 21.81 0.52 7.21
C PRO A 194 20.65 0.56 8.20
N VAL A 195 19.43 0.66 7.66
CA VAL A 195 18.16 0.49 8.38
C VAL A 195 17.33 -0.63 7.75
N TYR A 196 16.48 -1.27 8.54
CA TYR A 196 15.75 -2.48 8.14
C TYR A 196 14.25 -2.25 8.08
N PRO A 197 13.50 -2.91 7.17
CA PRO A 197 13.96 -3.96 6.26
C PRO A 197 14.66 -3.49 4.95
N CYS A 198 14.64 -2.19 4.61
CA CYS A 198 15.08 -1.72 3.29
C CYS A 198 16.53 -2.04 2.92
N SER A 199 17.46 -2.09 3.88
CA SER A 199 18.87 -2.39 3.59
C SER A 199 19.14 -3.87 3.30
N VAL A 200 18.16 -4.77 3.44
CA VAL A 200 18.33 -6.20 3.09
C VAL A 200 18.46 -6.40 1.58
N ALA A 201 17.92 -5.48 0.77
CA ALA A 201 17.95 -5.57 -0.69
C ALA A 201 19.37 -5.71 -1.30
N ARG A 202 20.43 -5.32 -0.56
CA ARG A 202 21.83 -5.54 -1.00
C ARG A 202 22.23 -7.00 -1.17
N ASN A 203 21.47 -7.91 -0.58
CA ASN A 203 21.79 -9.33 -0.53
C ASN A 203 20.79 -10.18 -1.34
N VAL A 204 19.87 -9.56 -2.08
CA VAL A 204 18.92 -10.23 -2.97
C VAL A 204 19.52 -10.20 -4.39
N PRO A 205 19.73 -11.37 -5.04
CA PRO A 205 20.38 -11.45 -6.36
C PRO A 205 19.70 -10.64 -7.47
#